data_AF-A0A9D7F9U1-F1
#
_entry.id   AF-A0A9D7F9U1-F1
#
_cell.length_a   1.000
_cell.length_b   1.000
_cell.length_c   1.000
_cell.angle_alpha   90.00
_cell.angle_beta   90.00
_cell.angle_gamma   90.00
#
_symmetry.space_group_name_H-M   'P 1'
#
loop_
_entity.id
_entity.type
_entity.pdbx_description
1 polymer ?
#
loop_
_entity_poly.entity_id
_entity_poly.type
_entity_poly.pdbx_seq_one_letter_code
_entity_poly.pdbx_strand_id
1 'polypeptide(L)'
;MSAARLDPAELAKGAMLAVDKPQGWTSFDVVNKIRYKLKHLLGVKKIKVGHAGTLDPLATGLLIICTGGATKKIDLYQGMEKEYRGTITFGASTPSFDAETEPDASYPYDHISPKMLEDVKAQFLGEIDQVPPLFSAIKVDGQPLYQKARQGIVMEVKPRKVTILSLEWTRIELPEVDFVVQCSKGTYIRSLAHDLGKALGSGAYLSRLIRTRIGEYRLEDAWNLEELVDDLEKLLVFEGFRRL
;
A
#
# COMPACT_ATOMS: atom_id res chain seq x y z
N MET A 1 -0.37 4.19 22.62
CA MET A 1 -0.42 2.96 23.46
C MET A 1 0.78 2.12 23.07
N SER A 2 1.44 1.39 23.98
CA SER A 2 2.65 0.65 23.61
C SER A 2 2.28 -0.45 22.62
N ALA A 3 3.02 -0.56 21.53
CA ALA A 3 2.92 -1.72 20.65
C ALA A 3 3.01 -2.99 21.52
N ALA A 4 2.09 -3.94 21.31
CA ALA A 4 1.96 -5.12 22.17
C ALA A 4 3.30 -5.84 22.28
N ARG A 5 3.82 -6.04 23.51
CA ARG A 5 5.10 -6.73 23.74
C ARG A 5 5.13 -8.04 22.95
N LEU A 6 6.19 -8.21 22.16
CA LEU A 6 6.42 -9.43 21.39
C LEU A 6 6.71 -10.60 22.34
N ASP A 7 5.95 -11.67 22.22
CA ASP A 7 6.18 -12.93 22.95
C ASP A 7 6.87 -13.95 22.01
N PRO A 8 8.09 -14.43 22.33
CA PRO A 8 8.78 -15.47 21.56
C PRO A 8 7.94 -16.74 21.31
N ALA A 9 7.11 -17.16 22.28
CA ALA A 9 6.28 -18.34 22.13
C ALA A 9 5.19 -18.15 21.07
N GLU A 10 4.61 -16.95 20.98
CA GLU A 10 3.62 -16.60 19.96
C GLU A 10 4.29 -16.40 18.60
N LEU A 11 5.47 -15.78 18.55
CA LEU A 11 6.27 -15.67 17.32
C LEU A 11 6.65 -17.04 16.73
N ALA A 12 6.93 -18.03 17.59
CA ALA A 12 7.24 -19.40 17.17
C ALA A 12 6.04 -20.11 16.51
N LYS A 13 4.82 -19.92 17.02
CA LYS A 13 3.59 -20.45 16.41
C LYS A 13 3.22 -19.69 15.12
N GLY A 14 3.50 -18.40 15.11
CA GLY A 14 3.19 -17.48 14.01
C GLY A 14 2.21 -16.41 14.46
N ALA A 15 2.54 -15.16 14.12
CA ALA A 15 1.83 -13.97 14.56
C ALA A 15 1.40 -13.10 13.38
N MET A 16 0.44 -12.21 13.63
CA MET A 16 0.12 -11.09 12.77
C MET A 16 0.80 -9.85 13.36
N LEU A 17 1.54 -9.13 12.53
CA LEU A 17 2.26 -7.91 12.88
C LEU A 17 1.74 -6.77 11.98
N ALA A 18 1.19 -5.73 12.59
CA ALA A 18 0.94 -4.46 11.92
C ALA A 18 2.24 -3.66 11.88
N VAL A 19 2.70 -3.30 10.68
CA VAL A 19 4.00 -2.63 10.48
C VAL A 19 3.80 -1.38 9.65
N ASP A 20 4.38 -0.26 10.07
CA ASP A 20 4.52 0.92 9.22
C ASP A 20 5.64 0.70 8.19
N LYS A 21 5.25 0.57 6.92
CA LYS A 21 6.20 0.39 5.81
C LYS A 21 6.88 1.74 5.49
N PRO A 22 8.22 1.84 5.61
CA PRO A 22 8.92 3.06 5.22
C PRO A 22 8.87 3.31 3.71
N GLN A 23 9.07 4.55 3.30
CA GLN A 23 9.17 4.94 1.90
C GLN A 23 10.41 4.31 1.24
N GLY A 24 10.33 4.00 -0.04
CA GLY A 24 11.41 3.40 -0.82
C GLY A 24 11.53 1.87 -0.66
N TRP A 25 10.94 1.30 0.39
CA TRP A 25 10.92 -0.14 0.59
C TRP A 25 9.77 -0.80 -0.18
N THR A 26 10.02 -1.92 -0.84
CA THR A 26 8.91 -2.77 -1.31
C THR A 26 8.26 -3.48 -0.12
N SER A 27 7.01 -3.92 -0.28
CA SER A 27 6.38 -4.77 0.74
C SER A 27 7.14 -6.08 0.97
N PHE A 28 7.84 -6.58 -0.05
CA PHE A 28 8.64 -7.79 0.05
C PHE A 28 9.95 -7.58 0.81
N ASP A 29 10.53 -6.36 0.77
CA ASP A 29 11.70 -6.01 1.57
C ASP A 29 11.39 -6.07 3.06
N VAL A 30 10.22 -5.54 3.47
CA VAL A 30 9.73 -5.66 4.86
C VAL A 30 9.58 -7.13 5.27
N VAL A 31 8.96 -7.93 4.40
CA VAL A 31 8.83 -9.38 4.60
C VAL A 31 10.20 -10.06 4.75
N ASN A 32 11.18 -9.71 3.93
CA ASN A 32 12.53 -10.28 3.98
C ASN A 32 13.26 -9.89 5.27
N LYS A 33 13.19 -8.63 5.67
CA LYS A 33 13.81 -8.12 6.90
C LYS A 33 13.25 -8.83 8.13
N ILE A 34 11.92 -8.91 8.27
CA ILE A 34 11.27 -9.60 9.39
C ILE A 34 11.57 -11.09 9.36
N ARG A 35 11.51 -11.73 8.19
CA ARG A 35 11.86 -13.16 8.05
C ARG A 35 13.29 -13.44 8.50
N TYR A 36 14.24 -12.59 8.11
CA TYR A 36 15.63 -12.72 8.52
C TYR A 36 15.75 -12.69 10.04
N LYS A 37 15.19 -11.65 10.69
CA LYS A 37 15.27 -11.50 12.15
C LYS A 37 14.62 -12.66 12.91
N LEU A 38 13.44 -13.12 12.47
CA LEU A 38 12.76 -14.24 13.10
C LEU A 38 13.51 -15.57 12.95
N LYS A 39 14.18 -15.83 11.81
CA LYS A 39 15.00 -17.03 11.65
C LYS A 39 16.12 -17.08 12.67
N HIS A 40 16.78 -15.94 12.90
CA HIS A 40 17.86 -15.83 13.87
C HIS A 40 17.33 -15.95 15.30
N LEU A 41 16.27 -15.21 15.65
CA LEU A 41 15.62 -15.26 16.96
C LEU A 41 15.21 -16.68 17.36
N LEU A 42 14.54 -17.40 16.46
CA LEU A 42 14.00 -18.73 16.75
C LEU A 42 14.99 -19.87 16.50
N GLY A 43 16.19 -19.58 15.97
CA GLY A 43 17.17 -20.61 15.60
C GLY A 43 16.70 -21.58 14.51
N VAL A 44 15.80 -21.16 13.62
CA VAL A 44 15.20 -22.01 12.58
C VAL A 44 15.73 -21.70 11.17
N LYS A 45 15.94 -22.74 10.37
CA LYS A 45 16.40 -22.57 8.97
C LYS A 45 15.34 -21.94 8.06
N LYS A 46 14.06 -22.20 8.32
CA LYS A 46 12.93 -21.77 7.50
C LYS A 46 11.76 -21.35 8.38
N ILE A 47 11.13 -20.24 8.02
CA ILE A 47 9.87 -19.74 8.59
C ILE A 47 9.06 -19.08 7.46
N LYS A 48 7.74 -19.31 7.44
CA LYS A 48 6.84 -18.65 6.50
C LYS A 48 6.59 -17.22 6.96
N VAL A 49 6.72 -16.27 6.05
CA VAL A 49 6.39 -14.85 6.26
C VAL A 49 5.82 -14.32 4.96
N GLY A 50 4.68 -13.63 5.05
CA GLY A 50 4.00 -12.98 3.93
C GLY A 50 3.26 -11.72 4.38
N HIS A 51 2.76 -10.93 3.44
CA HIS A 51 2.02 -9.70 3.73
C HIS A 51 0.58 -9.77 3.19
N ALA A 52 -0.33 -9.02 3.80
CA ALA A 52 -1.74 -9.01 3.44
C ALA A 52 -2.17 -7.79 2.62
N GLY A 53 -1.48 -7.58 1.50
CA GLY A 53 -1.79 -6.52 0.54
C GLY A 53 -0.58 -5.64 0.28
N THR A 54 -0.18 -5.57 -0.99
CA THR A 54 0.98 -4.79 -1.42
C THR A 54 0.76 -3.30 -1.15
N LEU A 55 1.83 -2.61 -0.77
CA LEU A 55 2.00 -1.18 -0.91
C LEU A 55 3.15 -0.93 -1.89
N ASP A 56 2.93 0.02 -2.80
CA ASP A 56 3.91 0.46 -3.77
C ASP A 56 5.15 1.06 -3.05
N PRO A 57 6.34 1.06 -3.68
CA PRO A 57 7.56 1.52 -3.03
C PRO A 57 7.49 2.95 -2.49
N LEU A 58 6.87 3.86 -3.25
CA LEU A 58 6.68 5.26 -2.86
C LEU A 58 5.61 5.47 -1.78
N ALA A 59 4.67 4.54 -1.62
CA ALA A 59 3.66 4.60 -0.58
C ALA A 59 4.27 4.26 0.79
N THR A 60 3.69 4.75 1.88
CA THR A 60 4.04 4.35 3.26
C THR A 60 2.83 3.83 4.02
N GLY A 61 3.02 3.49 5.29
CA GLY A 61 1.92 3.18 6.20
C GLY A 61 1.66 1.70 6.36
N LEU A 62 0.45 1.39 6.80
CA LEU A 62 0.10 0.12 7.42
C LEU A 62 0.25 -1.07 6.47
N LEU A 63 1.11 -2.00 6.85
CA LEU A 63 1.35 -3.26 6.18
C LEU A 63 1.16 -4.40 7.19
N ILE A 64 0.13 -5.22 7.00
CA ILE A 64 -0.06 -6.43 7.80
C ILE A 64 0.91 -7.51 7.31
N ILE A 65 1.75 -8.00 8.21
CA ILE A 65 2.68 -9.09 8.02
C ILE A 65 2.20 -10.29 8.83
N CYS A 66 2.10 -11.46 8.21
CA CYS A 66 1.79 -12.70 8.88
C CYS A 66 3.00 -13.64 8.87
N THR A 67 3.26 -14.30 10.00
CA THR A 67 4.36 -15.25 10.16
C THR A 67 3.83 -16.64 10.54
N GLY A 68 4.61 -17.69 10.32
CA GLY A 68 4.30 -19.05 10.77
C GLY A 68 2.89 -19.53 10.38
N GLY A 69 2.12 -20.01 11.35
CA GLY A 69 0.73 -20.44 11.14
C GLY A 69 -0.24 -19.32 10.78
N ALA A 70 0.05 -18.06 11.16
CA ALA A 70 -0.80 -16.90 10.87
C ALA A 70 -0.85 -16.57 9.37
N THR A 71 0.08 -17.06 8.55
CA THR A 71 0.02 -16.86 7.08
C THR A 71 -1.24 -17.45 6.45
N LYS A 72 -1.92 -18.39 7.13
CA LYS A 72 -3.22 -18.94 6.69
C LYS A 72 -4.35 -17.90 6.72
N LYS A 73 -4.18 -16.79 7.45
CA LYS A 73 -5.17 -15.71 7.57
C LYS A 73 -4.92 -14.54 6.60
N ILE A 74 -3.92 -14.62 5.71
CA ILE A 74 -3.57 -13.51 4.80
C ILE A 74 -4.77 -13.08 3.94
N ASP A 75 -5.51 -14.04 3.38
CA ASP A 75 -6.64 -13.75 2.49
C ASP A 75 -7.78 -13.01 3.21
N LEU A 76 -7.96 -13.27 4.51
CA LEU A 76 -8.93 -12.57 5.35
C LEU A 76 -8.59 -11.08 5.43
N TYR A 77 -7.35 -10.75 5.78
CA TYR A 77 -6.89 -9.37 5.90
C TYR A 77 -6.85 -8.66 4.53
N GLN A 78 -6.45 -9.36 3.47
CA GLN A 78 -6.50 -8.81 2.11
C GLN A 78 -7.92 -8.44 1.69
N GLY A 79 -8.91 -9.21 2.15
CA GLY A 79 -10.33 -9.00 1.90
C GLY A 79 -10.92 -7.75 2.54
N MET A 80 -10.30 -7.22 3.59
CA MET A 80 -10.82 -6.08 4.35
C MET A 80 -10.74 -4.77 3.55
N GLU A 81 -11.63 -3.84 3.88
CA GLU A 81 -11.61 -2.45 3.42
C GLU A 81 -10.34 -1.74 3.87
N LYS A 82 -9.95 -0.70 3.13
CA LYS A 82 -8.70 0.03 3.34
C LYS A 82 -8.99 1.52 3.33
N GLU A 83 -8.26 2.26 4.15
CA GLU A 83 -8.24 3.72 4.13
C GLU A 83 -6.85 4.21 3.73
N TYR A 84 -6.84 5.24 2.90
CA TYR A 84 -5.63 5.92 2.49
C TYR A 84 -5.77 7.42 2.67
N ARG A 85 -4.64 8.07 2.93
CA ARG A 85 -4.45 9.51 2.79
C ARG A 85 -3.38 9.76 1.75
N GLY A 86 -3.52 10.81 0.98
CA GLY A 86 -2.55 11.07 -0.08
C GLY A 86 -2.71 12.44 -0.72
N THR A 87 -1.89 12.66 -1.74
CA THR A 87 -1.87 13.87 -2.55
C THR A 87 -1.95 13.48 -4.02
N ILE A 88 -2.87 14.11 -4.75
CA ILE A 88 -2.97 14.04 -6.21
C ILE A 88 -2.34 15.31 -6.76
N THR A 89 -1.46 15.18 -7.74
CA THR A 89 -0.90 16.32 -8.47
C THR A 89 -1.55 16.38 -9.85
N PHE A 90 -2.28 17.46 -10.12
CA PHE A 90 -2.93 17.73 -11.41
C PHE A 90 -1.99 18.47 -12.37
N GLY A 91 -2.33 18.50 -13.65
CA GLY A 91 -1.56 19.22 -14.67
C GLY A 91 -0.50 18.38 -15.37
N ALA A 92 -0.36 17.11 -14.99
CA ALA A 92 0.55 16.17 -15.63
C ALA A 92 0.04 14.74 -15.49
N SER A 93 0.44 13.86 -16.42
CA SER A 93 0.33 12.41 -16.28
C SER A 93 1.71 11.77 -16.21
N THR A 94 1.79 10.58 -15.62
CA THR A 94 3.01 9.76 -15.60
C THR A 94 2.69 8.34 -16.06
N PRO A 95 3.60 7.61 -16.72
CA PRO A 95 3.36 6.23 -17.15
C PRO A 95 2.99 5.26 -16.00
N SER A 96 3.49 5.50 -14.78
CA SER A 96 3.23 4.68 -13.60
C SER A 96 1.99 5.10 -12.79
N PHE A 97 1.35 6.21 -13.16
CA PHE A 97 0.26 6.89 -12.44
C PHE A 97 0.63 7.33 -11.01
N ASP A 98 1.93 7.38 -10.73
CA ASP A 98 2.53 7.94 -9.52
C ASP A 98 3.85 8.66 -9.86
N ALA A 99 4.54 9.13 -8.83
CA ALA A 99 5.83 9.81 -8.99
C ALA A 99 7.05 8.87 -9.22
N GLU A 100 6.86 7.58 -9.54
CA GLU A 100 7.99 6.66 -9.85
C GLU A 100 8.61 6.98 -11.21
N THR A 101 7.83 7.56 -12.13
CA THR A 101 8.26 7.91 -13.48
C THR A 101 8.07 9.41 -13.75
N GLU A 102 8.88 9.95 -14.66
CA GLU A 102 8.78 11.34 -15.09
C GLU A 102 7.45 11.60 -15.82
N PRO A 103 6.92 12.84 -15.77
CA PRO A 103 5.76 13.23 -16.55
C PRO A 103 5.89 12.95 -18.04
N ASP A 104 4.85 12.38 -18.64
CA ASP A 104 4.77 12.09 -20.08
C ASP A 104 3.91 13.10 -20.87
N ALA A 105 3.08 13.88 -20.16
CA ALA A 105 2.30 14.96 -20.72
C ALA A 105 2.04 16.07 -19.68
N SER A 106 1.74 17.27 -20.18
CA SER A 106 1.35 18.43 -19.37
C SER A 106 0.00 18.97 -19.84
N TYR A 107 -0.76 19.52 -18.91
CA TYR A 107 -2.12 19.99 -19.13
C TYR A 107 -2.40 21.27 -18.32
N PRO A 108 -3.30 22.15 -18.77
CA PRO A 108 -3.78 23.24 -17.95
C PRO A 108 -4.53 22.70 -16.72
N TYR A 109 -4.34 23.34 -15.57
CA TYR A 109 -5.04 22.99 -14.32
C TYR A 109 -5.67 24.19 -13.61
N ASP A 110 -5.36 25.42 -14.02
CA ASP A 110 -5.89 26.65 -13.39
C ASP A 110 -7.42 26.75 -13.42
N HIS A 111 -8.07 26.01 -14.31
CA HIS A 111 -9.54 25.95 -14.38
C HIS A 111 -10.17 25.06 -13.30
N ILE A 112 -9.40 24.22 -12.61
CA ILE A 112 -9.94 23.33 -11.57
C ILE A 112 -10.42 24.17 -10.40
N SER A 113 -11.70 24.06 -10.08
CA SER A 113 -12.30 24.67 -8.89
C SER A 113 -12.67 23.62 -7.85
N PRO A 114 -12.81 23.99 -6.56
CA PRO A 114 -13.34 23.09 -5.54
C PRO A 114 -14.69 22.46 -5.93
N LYS A 115 -15.54 23.22 -6.60
CA LYS A 115 -16.83 22.72 -7.11
C LYS A 115 -16.65 21.63 -8.17
N MET A 116 -15.72 21.80 -9.10
CA MET A 116 -15.44 20.77 -10.12
C MET A 116 -14.91 19.48 -9.50
N LEU A 117 -14.06 19.57 -8.47
CA LEU A 117 -13.58 18.40 -7.73
C LEU A 117 -14.73 17.65 -7.05
N GLU A 118 -15.68 18.37 -6.45
CA GLU A 118 -16.89 17.80 -5.85
C GLU A 118 -17.82 17.16 -6.89
N ASP A 119 -18.06 17.85 -8.02
CA ASP A 119 -18.92 17.36 -9.10
C ASP A 119 -18.35 16.08 -9.75
N VAL A 120 -17.03 16.05 -9.98
CA VAL A 120 -16.35 14.87 -10.55
C VAL A 120 -16.27 13.73 -9.54
N LYS A 121 -16.03 14.00 -8.25
CA LYS A 121 -16.00 12.99 -7.18
C LYS A 121 -17.24 12.09 -7.19
N ALA A 122 -18.42 12.65 -7.45
CA ALA A 122 -19.68 11.90 -7.47
C ALA A 122 -19.69 10.73 -8.47
N GLN A 123 -18.88 10.78 -9.53
CA GLN A 123 -18.77 9.74 -10.55
C GLN A 123 -17.97 8.51 -10.06
N PHE A 124 -17.16 8.69 -9.03
CA PHE A 124 -16.24 7.66 -8.53
C PHE A 124 -16.72 7.00 -7.24
N LEU A 125 -17.71 7.58 -6.55
CA LEU A 125 -18.30 7.00 -5.35
C LEU A 125 -19.17 5.79 -5.69
N GLY A 126 -19.14 4.77 -4.84
CA GLY A 126 -19.85 3.51 -5.05
C GLY A 126 -19.06 2.50 -5.88
N GLU A 127 -19.77 1.58 -6.54
CA GLU A 127 -19.16 0.55 -7.38
C GLU A 127 -18.77 1.10 -8.74
N ILE A 128 -17.50 0.94 -9.11
CA ILE A 128 -16.95 1.37 -10.40
C ILE A 128 -16.12 0.26 -11.04
N ASP A 129 -16.04 0.28 -12.37
CA ASP A 129 -15.10 -0.54 -13.12
C ASP A 129 -13.77 0.22 -13.25
N GLN A 130 -12.75 -0.24 -12.54
CA GLN A 130 -11.43 0.38 -12.54
C GLN A 130 -10.45 -0.45 -13.36
N VAL A 131 -9.68 0.21 -14.24
CA VAL A 131 -8.55 -0.42 -14.94
C VAL A 131 -7.31 -0.33 -14.05
N PRO A 132 -6.73 -1.47 -13.61
CA PRO A 132 -5.47 -1.46 -12.88
C PRO A 132 -4.33 -0.82 -13.68
N PRO A 133 -3.36 -0.17 -13.03
CA PRO A 133 -2.20 0.38 -13.72
C PRO A 133 -1.32 -0.74 -14.29
N LEU A 134 -0.64 -0.47 -15.41
CA LEU A 134 0.32 -1.39 -16.02
C LEU A 134 1.44 -1.76 -15.04
N PHE A 135 1.86 -0.82 -14.20
CA PHE A 135 2.82 -1.04 -13.12
C PHE A 135 2.15 -1.63 -11.87
N SER A 136 1.60 -2.85 -11.99
CA SER A 136 0.95 -3.56 -10.87
C SER A 136 1.46 -4.99 -10.70
N ALA A 137 1.23 -5.56 -9.51
CA ALA A 137 1.60 -6.93 -9.17
C ALA A 137 0.67 -8.00 -9.77
N ILE A 138 -0.35 -7.62 -10.54
CA ILE A 138 -1.25 -8.55 -11.22
C ILE A 138 -0.44 -9.43 -12.16
N LYS A 139 -0.71 -10.74 -12.15
CA LYS A 139 -0.08 -11.66 -13.09
C LYS A 139 -0.95 -11.86 -14.33
N VAL A 140 -0.34 -11.76 -15.50
CA VAL A 140 -0.93 -12.11 -16.80
C VAL A 140 0.00 -13.14 -17.45
N ASP A 141 -0.53 -14.31 -17.77
CA ASP A 141 0.24 -15.48 -18.24
C ASP A 141 1.38 -15.90 -17.29
N GLY A 142 1.11 -15.88 -15.98
CA GLY A 142 2.05 -16.29 -14.94
C GLY A 142 3.14 -15.25 -14.57
N GLN A 143 3.29 -14.17 -15.32
CA GLN A 143 4.26 -13.10 -15.06
C GLN A 143 3.60 -11.81 -14.55
N PRO A 144 4.19 -11.09 -13.58
CA PRO A 144 3.67 -9.80 -13.12
C PRO A 144 3.67 -8.72 -14.20
N LEU A 145 2.62 -7.91 -14.25
CA LEU A 145 2.39 -6.88 -15.26
C LEU A 145 3.49 -5.81 -15.26
N TYR A 146 3.98 -5.40 -14.09
CA TYR A 146 5.07 -4.43 -13.99
C TYR A 146 6.37 -4.89 -14.69
N GLN A 147 6.64 -6.21 -14.75
CA GLN A 147 7.84 -6.72 -15.43
C GLN A 147 7.72 -6.56 -16.94
N LYS A 148 6.53 -6.82 -17.49
CA LYS A 148 6.23 -6.66 -18.92
C LYS A 148 6.15 -5.18 -19.33
N ALA A 149 5.57 -4.33 -18.48
CA ALA A 149 5.52 -2.87 -18.70
C ALA A 149 6.92 -2.25 -18.81
N ARG A 150 7.86 -2.66 -17.95
CA ARG A 150 9.28 -2.22 -18.01
C ARG A 150 10.01 -2.71 -19.27
N GLN A 151 9.49 -3.74 -19.95
CA GLN A 151 9.99 -4.23 -21.22
C GLN A 151 9.31 -3.57 -22.44
N GLY A 152 8.43 -2.59 -22.21
CA GLY A 152 7.69 -1.89 -23.27
C GLY A 152 6.53 -2.71 -23.87
N ILE A 153 6.15 -3.83 -23.26
CA ILE A 153 5.05 -4.67 -23.75
C ILE A 153 3.73 -4.10 -23.20
N VAL A 154 2.97 -3.44 -24.07
CA VAL A 154 1.62 -2.95 -23.74
C VAL A 154 0.65 -4.11 -23.74
N MET A 155 -0.09 -4.27 -22.64
CA MET A 155 -1.07 -5.33 -22.46
C MET A 155 -2.45 -4.74 -22.23
N GLU A 156 -3.47 -5.35 -22.79
CA GLU A 156 -4.85 -5.00 -22.45
C GLU A 156 -5.19 -5.53 -21.05
N VAL A 157 -5.46 -4.62 -20.11
CA VAL A 157 -5.83 -4.96 -18.73
C VAL A 157 -7.34 -4.88 -18.60
N LYS A 158 -7.98 -6.02 -18.32
CA LYS A 158 -9.44 -6.04 -18.10
C LYS A 158 -9.81 -5.21 -16.85
N PRO A 159 -10.83 -4.34 -16.94
CA PRO A 159 -11.38 -3.65 -15.78
C PRO A 159 -11.81 -4.61 -14.68
N ARG A 160 -11.79 -4.14 -13.44
CA ARG A 160 -12.27 -4.87 -12.26
C ARG A 160 -13.21 -4.01 -11.45
N LYS A 161 -14.27 -4.62 -10.94
CA LYS A 161 -15.18 -3.98 -10.00
C LYS A 161 -14.50 -3.72 -8.67
N VAL A 162 -14.54 -2.46 -8.26
CA VAL A 162 -14.08 -1.98 -6.96
C VAL A 162 -15.11 -1.00 -6.41
N THR A 163 -15.08 -0.75 -5.10
CA THR A 163 -15.99 0.18 -4.45
C THR A 163 -15.20 1.29 -3.77
N ILE A 164 -15.52 2.55 -4.08
CA ILE A 164 -15.08 3.71 -3.30
C ILE A 164 -16.19 4.02 -2.30
N LEU A 165 -15.91 3.76 -1.03
CA LEU A 165 -16.85 3.91 0.08
C LEU A 165 -17.00 5.39 0.48
N SER A 166 -15.87 6.10 0.53
CA SER A 166 -15.83 7.54 0.73
C SER A 166 -14.60 8.15 0.06
N LEU A 167 -14.70 9.42 -0.33
CA LEU A 167 -13.61 10.25 -0.82
C LEU A 167 -13.83 11.66 -0.30
N GLU A 168 -12.83 12.23 0.36
CA GLU A 168 -12.87 13.55 0.97
C GLU A 168 -11.64 14.34 0.57
N TRP A 169 -11.82 15.60 0.15
CA TRP A 169 -10.72 16.53 -0.11
C TRP A 169 -10.36 17.24 1.20
N THR A 170 -9.11 17.12 1.65
CA THR A 170 -8.65 17.71 2.91
C THR A 170 -7.87 19.01 2.74
N ARG A 171 -7.30 19.24 1.56
CA ARG A 171 -6.61 20.47 1.17
C ARG A 171 -6.68 20.61 -0.35
N ILE A 172 -7.01 21.79 -0.85
CA ILE A 172 -7.11 22.08 -2.29
C ILE A 172 -6.18 23.26 -2.59
N GLU A 173 -4.96 22.96 -3.05
CA GLU A 173 -3.92 23.95 -3.36
C GLU A 173 -3.20 23.56 -4.65
N LEU A 174 -3.78 23.96 -5.79
CA LEU A 174 -3.31 23.52 -7.10
C LEU A 174 -1.82 23.81 -7.33
N PRO A 175 -1.08 22.88 -7.97
CA PRO A 175 -1.60 21.65 -8.60
C PRO A 175 -1.86 20.48 -7.63
N GLU A 176 -1.65 20.64 -6.32
CA GLU A 176 -1.75 19.57 -5.34
C GLU A 176 -3.07 19.57 -4.56
N VAL A 177 -3.72 18.40 -4.49
CA VAL A 177 -4.94 18.21 -3.72
C VAL A 177 -4.77 17.01 -2.80
N ASP A 178 -4.93 17.25 -1.50
CA ASP A 178 -4.87 16.19 -0.49
C ASP A 178 -6.25 15.56 -0.29
N PHE A 179 -6.26 14.26 -0.03
CA PHE A 179 -7.48 13.49 0.12
C PHE A 179 -7.40 12.42 1.21
N VAL A 180 -8.58 11.97 1.65
CA VAL A 180 -8.81 10.72 2.37
C VAL A 180 -9.77 9.87 1.56
N VAL A 181 -9.47 8.59 1.39
CA VAL A 181 -10.32 7.65 0.64
C VAL A 181 -10.47 6.34 1.41
N GLN A 182 -11.70 5.84 1.46
CA GLN A 182 -12.00 4.49 1.93
C GLN A 182 -12.48 3.64 0.75
N CYS A 183 -11.93 2.44 0.60
CA CYS A 183 -12.22 1.61 -0.56
C CYS A 183 -12.18 0.12 -0.25
N SER A 184 -12.78 -0.66 -1.15
CA SER A 184 -12.75 -2.12 -1.13
C SER A 184 -11.33 -2.67 -1.40
N LYS A 185 -11.18 -3.99 -1.27
CA LYS A 185 -9.99 -4.69 -1.76
C LYS A 185 -9.83 -4.49 -3.27
N GLY A 186 -8.58 -4.49 -3.74
CA GLY A 186 -8.25 -4.45 -5.17
C GLY A 186 -8.30 -3.06 -5.82
N THR A 187 -8.74 -2.02 -5.10
CA THR A 187 -8.71 -0.64 -5.57
C THR A 187 -7.28 -0.13 -5.70
N TYR A 188 -6.96 0.42 -6.87
CA TYR A 188 -5.72 1.13 -7.16
C TYR A 188 -5.94 2.64 -7.01
N ILE A 189 -5.34 3.22 -5.97
CA ILE A 189 -5.44 4.67 -5.73
C ILE A 189 -4.73 5.46 -6.83
N ARG A 190 -3.69 4.89 -7.44
CA ARG A 190 -3.01 5.45 -8.63
C ARG A 190 -3.96 5.58 -9.83
N SER A 191 -4.73 4.55 -10.13
CA SER A 191 -5.76 4.62 -11.18
C SER A 191 -6.84 5.65 -10.84
N LEU A 192 -7.29 5.70 -9.57
CA LEU A 192 -8.25 6.72 -9.13
C LEU A 192 -7.72 8.15 -9.39
N ALA A 193 -6.47 8.44 -9.02
CA ALA A 193 -5.85 9.74 -9.27
C ALA A 193 -5.83 10.08 -10.77
N HIS A 194 -5.33 9.16 -11.59
CA HIS A 194 -5.27 9.33 -13.04
C HIS A 194 -6.66 9.53 -13.68
N ASP A 195 -7.66 8.75 -13.26
CA ASP A 195 -9.02 8.82 -13.82
C ASP A 195 -9.74 10.12 -13.41
N LEU A 196 -9.51 10.62 -12.19
CA LEU A 196 -9.95 11.95 -11.74
C LEU A 196 -9.33 13.05 -12.62
N GLY A 197 -8.02 12.97 -12.88
CA GLY A 197 -7.32 13.91 -13.76
C GLY A 197 -7.86 13.92 -15.19
N LYS A 198 -8.23 12.74 -15.72
CA LYS A 198 -8.90 12.62 -17.02
C LYS A 198 -10.28 13.25 -17.01
N ALA A 199 -11.10 12.98 -16.00
CA ALA A 199 -12.45 13.52 -15.89
C ALA A 199 -12.45 15.06 -15.77
N LEU A 200 -11.40 15.65 -15.20
CA LEU A 200 -11.20 17.10 -15.10
C LEU A 200 -10.52 17.73 -16.33
N GLY A 201 -10.05 16.91 -17.28
CA GLY A 201 -9.33 17.38 -18.47
C GLY A 201 -7.94 17.95 -18.20
N SER A 202 -7.32 17.59 -17.07
CA SER A 202 -6.03 18.15 -16.63
C SER A 202 -4.93 17.10 -16.42
N GLY A 203 -5.22 15.82 -16.64
CA GLY A 203 -4.31 14.76 -16.21
C GLY A 203 -4.03 14.80 -14.71
N ALA A 204 -3.55 13.69 -14.17
CA ALA A 204 -3.07 13.66 -12.79
C ALA A 204 -2.21 12.42 -12.55
N TYR A 205 -1.42 12.47 -11.48
CA TYR A 205 -0.75 11.32 -10.91
C TYR A 205 -0.79 11.39 -9.37
N LEU A 206 -0.58 10.24 -8.73
CA LEU A 206 -0.51 10.15 -7.27
C LEU A 206 0.90 10.49 -6.77
N SER A 207 1.08 11.65 -6.15
CA SER A 207 2.39 12.11 -5.67
C SER A 207 2.73 11.60 -4.27
N ARG A 208 1.72 11.36 -3.42
CA ARG A 208 1.90 10.83 -2.07
C ARG A 208 0.79 9.86 -1.70
N LEU A 209 1.14 8.78 -1.00
CA LEU A 209 0.17 7.82 -0.48
C LEU A 209 0.61 7.21 0.86
N ILE A 210 -0.32 7.19 1.82
CA ILE A 210 -0.16 6.56 3.12
C ILE A 210 -1.39 5.69 3.36
N ARG A 211 -1.22 4.38 3.60
CA ARG A 211 -2.32 3.53 4.05
C ARG A 211 -2.48 3.65 5.56
N THR A 212 -3.59 4.23 6.00
CA THR A 212 -3.84 4.51 7.42
C THR A 212 -4.61 3.39 8.13
N ARG A 213 -5.37 2.57 7.38
CA ARG A 213 -6.22 1.52 7.95
C ARG A 213 -6.37 0.31 7.03
N ILE A 214 -6.50 -0.88 7.63
CA ILE A 214 -6.98 -2.12 6.99
C ILE A 214 -8.01 -2.74 7.95
N GLY A 215 -9.29 -2.73 7.59
CA GLY A 215 -10.36 -3.19 8.49
C GLY A 215 -10.32 -2.45 9.85
N GLU A 216 -10.11 -3.22 10.92
CA GLU A 216 -9.97 -2.71 12.30
C GLU A 216 -8.54 -2.23 12.65
N TYR A 217 -7.53 -2.60 11.86
CA TYR A 217 -6.13 -2.30 12.14
C TYR A 217 -5.78 -0.89 11.68
N ARG A 218 -5.11 -0.12 12.55
CA ARG A 218 -4.74 1.28 12.32
C ARG A 218 -3.23 1.46 12.29
N LEU A 219 -2.77 2.44 11.50
CA LEU A 219 -1.36 2.80 11.39
C LEU A 219 -0.78 3.30 12.72
N GLU A 220 -1.56 4.03 13.52
CA GLU A 220 -1.13 4.56 14.83
C GLU A 220 -0.80 3.48 15.87
N ASP A 221 -1.30 2.26 15.68
CA ASP A 221 -1.02 1.08 16.51
C ASP A 221 0.04 0.16 15.88
N ALA A 222 0.53 0.51 14.69
CA ALA A 222 1.51 -0.30 13.97
C ALA A 222 2.90 -0.10 14.56
N TRP A 223 3.72 -1.15 14.45
CA TRP A 223 5.13 -1.03 14.75
C TRP A 223 5.84 -0.19 13.70
N ASN A 224 6.68 0.74 14.15
CA ASN A 224 7.76 1.22 13.29
C ASN A 224 8.68 0.03 12.95
N LEU A 225 9.08 -0.10 11.67
CA LEU A 225 9.88 -1.24 11.23
C LEU A 225 11.24 -1.35 11.94
N GLU A 226 11.90 -0.22 12.22
CA GLU A 226 13.19 -0.20 12.90
C GLU A 226 13.03 -0.62 14.36
N GLU A 227 12.05 -0.05 15.06
CA GLU A 227 11.73 -0.42 16.45
C GLU A 227 11.38 -1.90 16.59
N LEU A 228 10.57 -2.45 15.66
CA LEU A 228 10.25 -3.87 15.62
C LEU A 228 11.51 -4.73 15.45
N VAL A 229 12.41 -4.33 14.57
CA VAL A 229 13.67 -5.05 14.34
C VAL A 229 14.53 -5.03 15.59
N ASP A 230 14.67 -3.88 16.24
CA ASP A 230 15.45 -3.72 17.46
C ASP A 230 14.89 -4.55 18.61
N ASP A 231 13.57 -4.59 18.77
CA ASP A 231 12.93 -5.40 19.82
C ASP A 231 13.08 -6.90 19.54
N LEU A 232 13.01 -7.34 18.28
CA LEU A 232 13.33 -8.72 17.91
C LEU A 232 14.80 -9.09 18.21
N GLU A 233 15.73 -8.15 18.06
CA GLU A 233 17.14 -8.36 18.41
C GLU A 233 17.35 -8.46 19.92
N LYS A 234 16.69 -7.61 20.71
CA LYS A 234 16.77 -7.66 22.18
C LYS A 234 16.29 -9.01 22.72
N LEU A 235 15.22 -9.56 22.16
CA LEU A 235 14.71 -10.89 22.54
C LEU A 235 15.74 -12.00 22.30
N LEU A 236 16.52 -11.91 21.22
CA LEU A 236 17.58 -12.88 20.92
C LEU A 236 18.68 -12.87 21.99
N VAL A 237 19.08 -11.68 22.45
CA VAL A 237 20.09 -11.51 23.50
C VAL A 237 19.59 -12.06 24.84
N PHE A 238 18.32 -11.79 25.18
CA PHE A 238 17.71 -12.28 26.44
C PHE A 238 17.54 -13.80 26.48
N GLU A 239 17.16 -14.46 25.39
CA GLU A 239 17.09 -15.93 25.36
C GLU A 239 18.47 -16.59 25.32
N GLY A 240 19.47 -15.93 24.74
CA GLY A 240 20.87 -16.38 24.80
C GLY A 240 21.40 -16.48 26.24
N PHE A 241 20.91 -15.64 27.15
CA PHE A 241 21.28 -15.67 28.57
C PHE A 241 20.59 -16.81 29.36
N ARG A 242 19.51 -17.42 28.83
CA ARG A 242 18.84 -18.58 29.42
C ARG A 242 19.43 -19.94 29.00
N ARG A 243 20.46 -19.95 28.14
CA ARG A 243 21.14 -21.17 27.65
C ARG A 243 22.60 -21.31 28.11
N LEU A 244 23.02 -20.54 29.12
CA LEU A 244 24.26 -20.75 29.89
C LEU A 244 23.89 -21.19 31.31
#